data_AF-A0A948YD61-F1
#
_entry.id   AF-A0A948YD61-F1
#
_cell.length_a   1.000
_cell.length_b   1.000
_cell.length_c   1.000
_cell.angle_alpha   90.00
_cell.angle_beta   90.00
_cell.angle_gamma   90.00
#
_symmetry.space_group_name_H-M   'P 1'
#
loop_
_entity.id
_entity.type
_entity.pdbx_description
1 polymer ?
#
loop_
_entity_poly.entity_id
_entity_poly.type
_entity_poly.pdbx_seq_one_letter_code
_entity_poly.pdbx_strand_id
1 'polypeptide(L)'
;MSKIIWSKIDEAPALATYSLLPIVNAFTKAAGVEVVTSDISLAGRVLAAMGLAEDELSKLGEVVLQPDGNIIKLPNVSASVGQLKDCIAELQGQGYDIPNFPENPANAEEEAIRAKYNVCLGSAVNPVLREGNSDRRAAVAVKKFAQKNPHKLRAFPENPKSYVAHMEGNGDFYGNEQSV
;
A
#
# COMPACT_ATOMS: atom_id res chain seq x y z
N MET A 1 3.59 12.70 -24.74
CA MET A 1 3.21 11.28 -24.87
C MET A 1 2.46 10.94 -23.59
N SER A 2 1.26 10.33 -23.67
CA SER A 2 0.51 10.02 -22.45
C SER A 2 1.19 8.88 -21.70
N LYS A 3 1.39 9.05 -20.40
CA LYS A 3 2.15 8.13 -19.54
C LYS A 3 1.24 7.60 -18.44
N ILE A 4 1.28 6.29 -18.20
CA ILE A 4 0.64 5.62 -17.07
C ILE A 4 1.74 5.11 -16.16
N ILE A 5 1.62 5.36 -14.86
CA ILE A 5 2.52 4.78 -13.85
C ILE A 5 1.86 3.55 -13.24
N TRP A 6 2.52 2.41 -13.36
CA TRP A 6 2.13 1.15 -12.75
C TRP A 6 2.93 0.93 -11.48
N SER A 7 2.27 0.85 -10.32
CA SER A 7 3.00 0.62 -9.08
C SER A 7 3.61 -0.78 -9.04
N LYS A 8 4.93 -0.88 -8.88
CA LYS A 8 5.62 -2.10 -8.48
C LYS A 8 5.55 -2.20 -6.96
N ILE A 9 5.05 -3.33 -6.46
CA ILE A 9 4.60 -3.53 -5.08
C ILE A 9 5.07 -4.90 -4.56
N ASP A 10 4.36 -5.46 -3.58
CA ASP A 10 4.78 -6.63 -2.80
C ASP A 10 3.98 -7.90 -3.15
N GLU A 11 4.49 -9.06 -2.72
CA GLU A 11 3.77 -10.33 -2.61
C GLU A 11 3.00 -10.77 -3.89
N ALA A 12 1.76 -11.22 -3.76
CA ALA A 12 1.00 -11.80 -4.86
C ALA A 12 0.72 -10.80 -6.01
N PRO A 13 0.31 -9.53 -5.78
CA PRO A 13 0.15 -8.59 -6.88
C PRO A 13 1.47 -8.24 -7.57
N ALA A 14 2.63 -8.38 -6.90
CA ALA A 14 3.94 -8.19 -7.54
C ALA A 14 4.19 -9.30 -8.55
N LEU A 15 4.00 -10.55 -8.14
CA LEU A 15 4.10 -11.71 -9.03
C LEU A 15 3.15 -11.59 -10.23
N ALA A 16 1.90 -11.18 -9.98
CA ALA A 16 0.93 -10.95 -11.07
C ALA A 16 1.39 -9.86 -12.05
N THR A 17 2.06 -8.81 -11.55
CA THR A 17 2.62 -7.73 -12.38
C THR A 17 3.66 -8.24 -13.37
N TYR A 18 4.55 -9.16 -12.96
CA TYR A 18 5.55 -9.75 -13.87
C TYR A 18 4.93 -10.46 -15.07
N SER A 19 3.70 -10.99 -14.93
CA SER A 19 2.97 -11.65 -16.01
C SER A 19 2.13 -10.65 -16.83
N LEU A 20 1.37 -9.79 -16.16
CA LEU A 20 0.36 -8.95 -16.80
C LEU A 20 0.94 -7.68 -17.44
N LEU A 21 1.94 -7.05 -16.83
CA LEU A 21 2.47 -5.76 -17.30
C LEU A 21 3.08 -5.83 -18.71
N PRO A 22 3.83 -6.88 -19.11
CA PRO A 22 4.29 -7.02 -20.50
C PRO A 22 3.15 -7.04 -21.51
N ILE A 23 2.03 -7.70 -21.16
CA ILE A 23 0.83 -7.74 -22.00
C ILE A 23 0.21 -6.35 -22.10
N VAL A 24 0.01 -5.67 -20.97
CA VAL A 24 -0.53 -4.29 -20.95
C VAL A 24 0.31 -3.38 -21.86
N ASN A 25 1.64 -3.40 -21.70
CA ASN A 25 2.56 -2.62 -22.53
C ASN A 25 2.43 -2.91 -24.03
N ALA A 26 2.28 -4.17 -24.43
CA ALA A 26 2.11 -4.53 -25.83
C ALA A 26 0.83 -3.93 -26.44
N PHE A 27 -0.26 -3.89 -25.68
CA PHE A 27 -1.54 -3.32 -26.12
C PHE A 27 -1.52 -1.78 -26.13
N THR A 28 -0.98 -1.15 -25.09
CA THR A 28 -0.98 0.32 -24.97
C THR A 28 -0.04 0.98 -25.98
N LYS A 29 1.00 0.28 -26.43
CA LYS A 29 1.91 0.76 -27.49
C LYS A 29 1.17 1.14 -28.77
N ALA A 30 0.12 0.39 -29.15
CA ALA A 30 -0.68 0.71 -30.34
C ALA A 30 -1.42 2.06 -30.24
N ALA A 31 -1.67 2.53 -29.01
CA ALA A 31 -2.30 3.82 -28.73
C ALA A 31 -1.28 4.94 -28.42
N GLY A 32 0.03 4.68 -28.51
CA GLY A 32 1.07 5.64 -28.16
C GLY A 32 1.10 6.00 -26.67
N VAL A 33 0.64 5.09 -25.81
CA VAL A 33 0.65 5.24 -24.35
C VAL A 33 1.79 4.43 -23.75
N GLU A 34 2.66 5.11 -23.01
CA GLU A 34 3.77 4.49 -22.30
C GLU A 34 3.31 4.06 -20.89
N VAL A 35 3.62 2.82 -20.48
CA VAL A 35 3.39 2.36 -19.10
C VAL A 35 4.72 2.08 -18.44
N VAL A 36 5.07 2.90 -17.44
CA VAL A 36 6.32 2.75 -16.68
C VAL A 36 6.03 2.24 -15.28
N THR A 37 7.00 1.60 -14.65
CA THR A 37 6.89 1.19 -13.25
C THR A 37 7.46 2.24 -12.30
N SER A 38 6.88 2.34 -11.11
CA SER A 38 7.45 3.06 -9.97
C SER A 38 7.41 2.15 -8.74
N ASP A 39 8.56 1.93 -8.10
CA ASP A 39 8.73 0.93 -7.03
C ASP A 39 8.39 1.48 -5.66
N ILE A 40 7.23 1.09 -5.15
CA ILE A 40 6.73 1.45 -3.82
C ILE A 40 6.59 0.23 -2.92
N SER A 41 7.28 -0.87 -3.25
CA SER A 41 7.40 -2.05 -2.38
C SER A 41 8.00 -1.67 -1.02
N LEU A 42 7.81 -2.51 -0.01
CA LEU A 42 8.43 -2.34 1.30
C LEU A 42 9.96 -2.28 1.18
N ALA A 43 10.56 -3.18 0.38
CA ALA A 43 12.00 -3.20 0.14
C ALA A 43 12.48 -1.90 -0.53
N GLY A 44 11.80 -1.43 -1.58
CA GLY A 44 12.12 -0.18 -2.26
C GLY A 44 12.08 1.03 -1.31
N ARG A 45 11.04 1.12 -0.48
CA ARG A 45 10.91 2.19 0.52
C ARG A 45 11.96 2.13 1.62
N VAL A 46 12.32 0.93 2.09
CA VAL A 46 13.41 0.74 3.06
C VAL A 46 14.75 1.22 2.49
N LEU A 47 15.07 0.83 1.25
CA LEU A 47 16.31 1.26 0.59
C LEU A 47 16.31 2.78 0.35
N ALA A 48 15.18 3.36 -0.05
CA ALA A 48 15.04 4.81 -0.20
C ALA A 48 15.27 5.56 1.13
N ALA A 49 14.68 5.08 2.23
CA ALA A 49 14.87 5.66 3.56
C ALA A 49 16.32 5.60 4.06
N MET A 50 17.11 4.65 3.54
CA MET A 50 18.55 4.52 3.80
C MET A 50 19.43 5.25 2.78
N GLY A 51 18.84 5.93 1.79
CA GLY A 51 19.58 6.64 0.73
C GLY A 51 20.25 5.72 -0.29
N LEU A 52 19.82 4.46 -0.37
CA LEU A 52 20.37 3.45 -1.28
C LEU A 52 19.54 3.26 -2.56
N ALA A 53 18.37 3.89 -2.62
CA ALA A 53 17.50 3.93 -3.80
C ALA A 53 16.80 5.29 -3.89
N GLU A 54 16.20 5.57 -5.04
CA GLU A 54 15.38 6.77 -5.21
C GLU A 54 14.06 6.64 -4.44
N ASP A 55 13.59 7.75 -3.86
CA ASP A 55 12.30 7.80 -3.17
C ASP A 55 11.16 7.96 -4.18
N GLU A 56 10.80 6.83 -4.78
CA GLU A 56 9.70 6.72 -5.73
C GLU A 56 8.34 7.11 -5.12
N LEU A 57 8.11 6.87 -3.82
CA LEU A 57 6.84 7.24 -3.19
C LEU A 57 6.68 8.77 -3.13
N SER A 58 7.74 9.50 -2.76
CA SER A 58 7.72 10.96 -2.78
C SER A 58 7.52 11.51 -4.19
N LYS A 59 8.19 10.93 -5.21
CA LYS A 59 7.95 11.29 -6.62
C LYS A 59 6.50 11.08 -7.04
N LEU A 60 5.87 9.98 -6.64
CA LEU A 60 4.45 9.75 -6.92
C LEU A 60 3.53 10.74 -6.19
N GLY A 61 3.93 11.20 -5.01
CA GLY A 61 3.26 12.31 -4.30
C GLY A 61 3.23 13.60 -5.11
N GLU A 62 4.29 13.90 -5.86
CA GLU A 62 4.28 15.04 -6.79
C GLU A 62 3.39 14.79 -8.02
N VAL A 63 3.36 13.55 -8.52
CA VAL A 63 2.55 13.17 -9.69
C VAL A 63 1.06 13.28 -9.42
N VAL A 64 0.58 12.91 -8.24
CA VAL A 64 -0.87 12.99 -7.92
C VAL A 64 -1.40 14.41 -7.86
N LEU A 65 -0.51 15.41 -7.74
CA LEU A 65 -0.86 16.83 -7.79
C LEU A 65 -0.88 17.39 -9.23
N GLN A 66 -0.38 16.63 -10.21
CA GLN A 66 -0.38 17.06 -11.60
C GLN A 66 -1.72 16.76 -12.28
N PRO A 67 -2.22 17.68 -13.13
CA PRO A 67 -3.50 17.49 -13.83
C PRO A 67 -3.51 16.29 -14.79
N ASP A 68 -2.34 15.88 -15.28
CA ASP A 68 -2.13 14.72 -16.15
C ASP A 68 -1.57 13.50 -15.41
N GLY A 69 -1.51 13.55 -14.07
CA GLY A 69 -1.11 12.43 -13.23
C GLY A 69 -2.00 11.21 -13.44
N ASN A 70 -1.40 10.10 -13.85
CA ASN A 70 -2.12 8.86 -14.14
C ASN A 70 -1.40 7.66 -13.51
N ILE A 71 -1.96 7.16 -12.40
CA ILE A 71 -1.36 6.08 -11.60
C ILE A 71 -2.35 4.91 -11.49
N ILE A 72 -1.89 3.72 -11.89
CA ILE A 72 -2.53 2.44 -11.56
C ILE A 72 -1.86 1.91 -10.29
N LYS A 73 -2.57 2.06 -9.17
CA LYS A 73 -2.12 1.61 -7.85
C LYS A 73 -2.63 0.21 -7.52
N LEU A 74 -1.72 -0.74 -7.39
CA LEU A 74 -1.98 -2.12 -6.96
C LEU A 74 -1.89 -2.24 -5.43
N PRO A 75 -2.48 -3.26 -4.79
CA PRO A 75 -2.32 -3.50 -3.35
C PRO A 75 -0.84 -3.62 -2.95
N ASN A 76 -0.46 -3.04 -1.80
CA ASN A 76 0.89 -3.08 -1.25
C ASN A 76 0.84 -3.38 0.26
N VAL A 77 1.98 -3.74 0.83
CA VAL A 77 2.11 -4.00 2.26
C VAL A 77 2.08 -2.70 3.06
N SER A 78 1.16 -2.61 4.02
CA SER A 78 1.23 -1.68 5.14
C SER A 78 1.95 -2.36 6.29
N ALA A 79 3.26 -2.14 6.40
CA ALA A 79 4.14 -3.02 7.17
C ALA A 79 3.88 -2.97 8.68
N SER A 80 3.68 -4.14 9.28
CA SER A 80 3.89 -4.33 10.71
C SER A 80 5.38 -4.25 11.06
N VAL A 81 5.70 -4.11 12.35
CA VAL A 81 7.10 -4.15 12.82
C VAL A 81 7.78 -5.48 12.44
N GLY A 82 7.07 -6.61 12.57
CA GLY A 82 7.60 -7.92 12.18
C GLY A 82 7.99 -7.97 10.70
N GLN A 83 7.07 -7.58 9.82
CA GLN A 83 7.33 -7.56 8.37
C GLN A 83 8.47 -6.61 7.98
N LEU A 84 8.61 -5.46 8.66
CA LEU A 84 9.73 -4.57 8.45
C LEU A 84 11.06 -5.26 8.82
N LYS A 85 11.14 -5.91 9.98
CA LYS A 85 12.34 -6.63 10.42
C LYS A 85 12.71 -7.76 9.48
N ASP A 86 11.72 -8.52 9.00
CA ASP A 86 11.93 -9.60 8.03
C ASP A 86 12.48 -9.04 6.71
N CYS A 87 11.94 -7.91 6.22
CA CYS A 87 12.42 -7.25 5.02
C CYS A 87 13.86 -6.74 5.19
N ILE A 88 14.19 -6.12 6.33
CA ILE A 88 15.56 -5.67 6.64
C ILE A 88 16.52 -6.87 6.64
N ALA A 89 16.15 -7.98 7.30
CA ALA A 89 16.98 -9.18 7.36
C ALA A 89 17.19 -9.80 5.97
N GLU A 90 16.15 -9.82 5.12
CA GLU A 90 16.27 -10.28 3.74
C GLU A 90 17.22 -9.39 2.92
N LEU A 91 17.10 -8.07 3.02
CA LEU A 91 17.99 -7.11 2.35
C LEU A 91 19.44 -7.24 2.83
N GLN A 92 19.67 -7.39 4.14
CA GLN A 92 20.99 -7.66 4.70
C GLN A 92 21.57 -8.97 4.13
N GLY A 93 20.76 -10.02 4.03
CA GLY A 93 21.14 -11.29 3.39
C GLY A 93 21.50 -11.16 1.91
N GLN A 94 20.96 -10.14 1.22
CA GLN A 94 21.31 -9.79 -0.16
C GLN A 94 22.55 -8.87 -0.27
N GLY A 95 23.16 -8.48 0.85
CA GLY A 95 24.39 -7.68 0.90
C GLY A 95 24.19 -6.18 1.09
N TYR A 96 22.99 -5.71 1.41
CA TYR A 96 22.77 -4.31 1.78
C TYR A 96 23.25 -4.03 3.20
N ASP A 97 24.17 -3.08 3.36
CA ASP A 97 24.67 -2.62 4.66
C ASP A 97 23.71 -1.61 5.28
N ILE A 98 22.60 -2.11 5.83
CA ILE A 98 21.56 -1.31 6.50
C ILE A 98 21.40 -1.76 7.95
N PRO A 99 21.20 -0.83 8.91
CA PRO A 99 21.09 -1.17 10.33
C PRO A 99 19.78 -1.91 10.63
N ASN A 100 19.76 -2.69 11.70
CA ASN A 100 18.54 -3.29 12.23
C ASN A 100 17.57 -2.22 12.75
N PHE A 101 16.27 -2.53 12.78
CA PHE A 101 15.26 -1.66 13.38
C PHE A 101 15.34 -1.68 14.93
N PRO A 102 15.63 -0.56 15.60
CA PRO A 102 15.70 -0.51 17.05
C PRO A 102 14.30 -0.27 17.65
N GLU A 103 13.69 -1.32 18.19
CA GLU A 103 12.36 -1.24 18.81
C GLU A 103 12.35 -0.36 20.07
N ASN A 104 13.43 -0.42 20.85
CA ASN A 104 13.63 0.36 22.07
C ASN A 104 14.97 1.12 21.95
N PRO A 105 15.00 2.25 21.23
CA PRO A 105 16.23 3.00 21.01
C PRO A 105 16.76 3.54 22.33
N ALA A 106 18.06 3.39 22.57
CA ALA A 106 18.73 3.78 23.81
C ALA A 106 19.62 5.04 23.66
N ASN A 107 19.79 5.53 22.43
CA ASN A 107 20.65 6.66 22.11
C ASN A 107 20.16 7.40 20.86
N ALA A 108 20.73 8.58 20.59
CA ALA A 108 20.33 9.44 19.49
C ALA A 108 20.55 8.82 18.10
N GLU A 109 21.55 7.94 17.95
CA GLU A 109 21.81 7.23 16.70
C GLU A 109 20.69 6.21 16.41
N GLU A 110 20.31 5.41 17.40
CA GLU A 110 19.21 4.46 17.29
C GLU A 110 17.86 5.17 17.09
N GLU A 111 17.63 6.32 17.74
CA GLU A 111 16.44 7.14 17.50
C GLU A 111 16.38 7.64 16.05
N ALA A 112 17.52 8.08 15.49
CA ALA A 112 17.59 8.51 14.10
C ALA A 112 17.35 7.35 13.12
N ILE A 113 17.90 6.16 13.40
CA ILE A 113 17.65 4.94 12.61
C ILE A 113 16.17 4.56 12.68
N ARG A 114 15.58 4.57 13.88
CA ARG A 114 14.15 4.29 14.07
C ARG A 114 13.30 5.26 13.27
N ALA A 115 13.62 6.56 13.30
CA ALA A 115 12.87 7.59 12.58
C ALA A 115 12.89 7.35 11.07
N LYS A 116 14.04 6.97 10.49
CA LYS A 116 14.15 6.60 9.07
C LYS A 116 13.28 5.39 8.71
N TYR A 117 13.18 4.39 9.58
CA TYR A 117 12.34 3.22 9.33
C TYR A 117 10.86 3.47 9.62
N ASN A 118 10.51 4.39 10.52
CA ASN A 118 9.12 4.66 10.89
C ASN A 118 8.28 5.13 9.69
N VAL A 119 8.87 5.84 8.73
CA VAL A 119 8.15 6.25 7.51
C VAL A 119 7.81 5.06 6.59
N CYS A 120 8.38 3.87 6.85
CA CYS A 120 8.06 2.65 6.13
C CYS A 120 6.95 1.81 6.79
N LEU A 121 6.61 2.09 8.05
CA LEU A 121 5.63 1.34 8.84
C LEU A 121 4.19 1.77 8.54
N GLY A 122 3.26 0.83 8.75
CA GLY A 122 1.84 1.07 8.62
C GLY A 122 1.43 1.52 7.22
N SER A 123 0.35 2.30 7.15
CA SER A 123 -0.18 2.79 5.86
C SER A 123 0.60 4.01 5.35
N ALA A 124 1.88 3.83 5.02
CA ALA A 124 2.74 4.91 4.52
C ALA A 124 2.36 5.41 3.12
N VAL A 125 1.88 4.51 2.24
CA VAL A 125 1.65 4.83 0.82
C VAL A 125 0.33 5.58 0.58
N ASN A 126 -0.78 5.12 1.18
CA ASN A 126 -2.10 5.68 0.86
C ASN A 126 -2.24 7.18 1.20
N PRO A 127 -1.72 7.69 2.33
CA PRO A 127 -1.78 9.12 2.65
C PRO A 127 -1.07 9.99 1.61
N VAL A 128 -0.02 9.48 0.96
CA VAL A 128 0.71 10.22 -0.09
C VAL A 128 -0.05 10.22 -1.41
N LEU A 129 -0.71 9.11 -1.76
CA LEU A 129 -1.32 8.97 -3.10
C LEU A 129 -2.79 9.40 -3.18
N ARG A 130 -3.47 9.62 -2.06
CA ARG A 130 -4.93 9.89 -2.02
C ARG A 130 -5.22 11.38 -1.89
N GLU A 131 -4.73 12.16 -2.84
CA GLU A 131 -5.03 13.60 -3.00
C GLU A 131 -6.40 13.82 -3.67
N GLY A 132 -7.43 13.15 -3.13
CA GLY A 132 -8.78 13.18 -3.66
C GLY A 132 -9.75 12.26 -2.91
N ASN A 133 -11.03 12.36 -3.26
CA ASN A 133 -12.08 11.53 -2.68
C ASN A 133 -12.17 10.15 -3.37
N SER A 134 -12.93 9.23 -2.75
CA SER A 134 -13.07 7.85 -3.21
C SER A 134 -14.37 7.64 -4.01
N ASP A 135 -14.27 7.22 -5.28
CA ASP A 135 -15.37 6.55 -6.02
C ASP A 135 -15.15 5.04 -6.01
N ARG A 136 -15.90 4.31 -5.17
CA ARG A 136 -15.79 2.85 -5.03
C ARG A 136 -17.13 2.17 -5.29
N ARG A 137 -17.15 1.33 -6.32
CA ARG A 137 -18.35 0.58 -6.73
C ARG A 137 -17.99 -0.78 -7.35
N ALA A 138 -18.88 -1.75 -7.22
CA ALA A 138 -18.72 -3.03 -7.91
C ALA A 138 -18.94 -2.85 -9.42
N ALA A 139 -18.02 -3.36 -10.25
CA ALA A 139 -18.16 -3.29 -11.70
C ALA A 139 -19.41 -4.07 -12.18
N VAL A 140 -20.10 -3.53 -13.19
CA VAL A 140 -21.35 -4.11 -13.72
C VAL A 140 -21.17 -5.56 -14.18
N ALA A 141 -20.05 -5.86 -14.85
CA ALA A 141 -19.73 -7.22 -15.29
C ALA A 141 -19.56 -8.18 -14.10
N VAL A 142 -18.88 -7.74 -13.03
CA VAL A 142 -18.71 -8.53 -11.79
C VAL A 142 -20.06 -8.80 -11.12
N LYS A 143 -20.93 -7.79 -11.03
CA LYS A 143 -22.28 -7.96 -10.44
C LYS A 143 -23.13 -8.96 -11.24
N LYS A 144 -23.15 -8.85 -12.57
CA LYS A 144 -23.86 -9.78 -13.46
C LYS A 144 -23.31 -11.20 -13.34
N PHE A 145 -21.99 -11.35 -13.25
CA PHE A 145 -21.36 -12.65 -13.04
C PHE A 145 -21.76 -13.27 -11.69
N ALA A 146 -21.75 -12.50 -10.61
CA ALA A 146 -22.14 -12.97 -9.28
C ALA A 146 -23.64 -13.36 -9.20
N GLN A 147 -24.52 -12.73 -9.97
CA GLN A 147 -25.93 -13.13 -10.08
C GLN A 147 -26.10 -14.48 -10.78
N LYS A 148 -25.28 -14.76 -11.80
CA LYS A 148 -25.30 -16.04 -12.53
C LYS A 148 -24.58 -17.16 -11.77
N ASN A 149 -23.60 -16.79 -10.95
CA ASN A 149 -22.75 -17.69 -10.18
C ASN A 149 -22.77 -17.26 -8.70
N PRO A 150 -23.90 -17.46 -7.99
CA PRO A 150 -24.01 -17.04 -6.61
C PRO A 150 -22.98 -17.78 -5.75
N HIS A 151 -22.18 -17.02 -5.01
CA HIS A 151 -21.29 -17.59 -4.01
C HIS A 151 -22.11 -18.11 -2.83
N LYS A 152 -21.56 -19.11 -2.12
CA LYS A 152 -22.25 -19.74 -1.00
C LYS A 152 -22.39 -18.73 0.15
N LEU A 153 -23.64 -18.48 0.55
CA LEU A 153 -23.97 -17.73 1.77
C LEU A 153 -24.42 -18.74 2.82
N ARG A 154 -23.94 -18.58 4.05
CA ARG A 154 -24.41 -19.37 5.18
C ARG A 154 -25.77 -18.83 5.63
N ALA A 155 -26.71 -19.73 5.91
CA ALA A 155 -27.98 -19.33 6.52
C ALA A 155 -27.73 -18.63 7.86
N PHE A 156 -28.46 -17.56 8.11
CA PHE A 156 -28.43 -16.86 9.39
C PHE A 156 -29.30 -17.65 10.39
N PRO A 157 -28.81 -17.95 11.61
CA PRO A 157 -29.59 -18.71 12.59
C PRO A 157 -30.77 -17.87 13.10
N GLU A 158 -31.87 -18.53 13.48
CA GLU A 158 -33.07 -17.85 14.01
C GLU A 158 -32.81 -17.12 15.33
N ASN A 159 -31.86 -17.58 16.14
CA ASN A 159 -31.47 -16.97 17.41
C ASN A 159 -29.95 -16.72 17.47
N PRO A 160 -29.43 -15.72 16.74
CA PRO A 160 -28.01 -15.41 16.70
C PRO A 160 -27.56 -14.83 18.06
N LYS A 161 -26.51 -15.41 18.64
CA LYS A 161 -25.86 -14.83 19.83
C LYS A 161 -24.74 -13.85 19.48
N SER A 162 -24.40 -13.71 18.19
CA SER A 162 -23.41 -12.75 17.73
C SER A 162 -23.96 -11.33 17.85
N TYR A 163 -23.26 -10.47 18.56
CA TYR A 163 -23.55 -9.05 18.67
C TYR A 163 -22.24 -8.27 18.68
N VAL A 164 -22.31 -6.97 18.42
CA VAL A 164 -21.17 -6.06 18.54
C VAL A 164 -21.20 -5.48 19.95
N ALA A 165 -20.14 -5.69 20.72
CA ALA A 165 -19.89 -4.95 21.96
C ALA A 165 -18.94 -3.79 21.64
N HIS A 166 -19.30 -2.58 22.06
CA HIS A 166 -18.46 -1.39 21.98
C HIS A 166 -18.45 -0.70 23.34
N MET A 167 -17.53 0.26 23.54
CA MET A 167 -17.49 1.02 24.80
C MET A 167 -18.79 1.83 24.96
N GLU A 168 -19.32 1.85 26.19
CA GLU A 168 -20.48 2.67 26.57
C GLU A 168 -20.00 3.90 27.37
N GLY A 169 -20.67 5.04 27.19
CA GLY A 169 -20.38 6.28 27.93
C GLY A 169 -19.18 7.07 27.38
N ASN A 170 -18.47 7.78 28.27
CA ASN A 170 -17.27 8.54 27.94
C ASN A 170 -16.04 7.65 28.16
N GLY A 171 -15.13 7.58 27.18
CA GLY A 171 -13.90 6.79 27.32
C GLY A 171 -13.27 6.31 26.03
N ASP A 172 -13.99 6.40 24.91
CA ASP A 172 -13.44 6.19 23.57
C ASP A 172 -13.31 7.51 22.80
N PHE A 173 -12.85 7.42 21.55
CA PHE A 173 -12.76 8.59 20.68
C PHE A 173 -14.13 9.21 20.39
N TYR A 174 -15.17 8.40 20.18
CA TYR A 174 -16.51 8.88 19.83
C TYR A 174 -17.13 9.72 20.96
N GLY A 175 -17.07 9.24 22.20
CA GLY A 175 -17.65 9.94 23.35
C GLY A 175 -16.90 11.21 23.76
N ASN A 176 -15.65 11.39 23.32
CA ASN A 176 -14.79 12.52 23.68
C ASN A 176 -14.47 13.45 22.51
N GLU A 177 -15.01 13.22 21.31
CA GLU A 177 -14.70 14.02 20.13
C GLU A 177 -15.17 15.47 20.30
N GLN A 178 -14.29 16.42 20.02
CA GLN A 178 -14.61 17.84 19.87
C GLN A 178 -14.02 18.32 18.55
N SER A 179 -14.82 19.03 17.75
CA SER A 179 -14.40 19.64 16.48
C SER A 179 -14.79 21.11 16.48
N VAL A 180 -13.92 21.97 15.93
CA VAL A 180 -14.12 23.42 15.79
C VAL A 180 -14.21 23.83 14.32
#